data_AF-A0A943IVV4-F1
#
_entry.id   AF-A0A943IVV4-F1
#
_cell.length_a   1.000
_cell.length_b   1.000
_cell.length_c   1.000
_cell.angle_alpha   90.00
_cell.angle_beta   90.00
_cell.angle_gamma   90.00
#
_symmetry.space_group_name_H-M   'P 1'
#
loop_
_entity.id
_entity.type
_entity.pdbx_description
1 polymer ?
#
loop_
_entity_poly.entity_id
_entity_poly.type
_entity_poly.pdbx_seq_one_letter_code
_entity_poly.pdbx_strand_id
1 'polypeptide(L)' 'MNNTDSNALSIFAPYFEIDETPVVIKIGGTTYEILTHFSTKGKESVLQQFEELLLELKLV' A
#
# COMPACT_ATOMS: atom_id res chain seq x y z
N MET A 1 32.22 -10.09 14.11
CA MET A 1 30.79 -10.36 13.84
C MET A 1 30.18 -9.08 13.33
N ASN A 2 30.18 -8.88 12.02
CA ASN A 2 29.53 -7.73 11.39
C ASN A 2 28.41 -8.32 10.54
N ASN A 3 27.19 -8.32 11.07
CA ASN A 3 26.00 -8.63 10.30
C ASN A 3 25.64 -7.36 9.51
N THR A 4 26.01 -7.33 8.24
CA THR A 4 25.57 -6.29 7.32
C THR A 4 24.21 -6.72 6.80
N ASP A 5 23.15 -6.29 7.48
CA ASP A 5 21.75 -6.47 7.08
C ASP A 5 21.53 -5.79 5.73
N SER A 6 21.83 -6.54 4.67
CA SER A 6 21.55 -6.15 3.29
C SER A 6 20.14 -6.66 3.04
N ASN A 7 19.17 -5.75 3.09
CA ASN A 7 17.77 -5.98 2.69
C ASN A 7 17.71 -6.99 1.53
N ALA A 8 17.37 -8.24 1.85
CA ALA A 8 17.27 -9.30 0.88
C ALA A 8 15.98 -9.09 0.09
N LEU A 9 16.02 -8.17 -0.87
CA LEU A 9 15.05 -8.09 -1.95
C LEU A 9 15.13 -9.45 -2.65
N SER A 10 14.13 -10.30 -2.40
CA SER A 10 14.01 -11.59 -3.05
C SER A 10 14.18 -11.39 -4.56
N ILE A 11 15.04 -12.17 -5.21
CA ILE A 11 15.23 -12.10 -6.67
C ILE A 11 13.95 -12.41 -7.46
N PHE A 12 12.95 -12.99 -6.79
CA PHE A 12 11.64 -13.29 -7.33
C PHE A 12 10.60 -12.22 -6.99
N ALA A 13 10.93 -11.25 -6.13
CA ALA A 13 10.04 -10.14 -5.86
C ALA A 13 10.00 -9.22 -7.09
N PRO A 14 8.81 -8.83 -7.57
CA PRO A 14 8.68 -7.80 -8.57
C PRO A 14 9.42 -6.54 -8.12
N TYR A 15 10.19 -5.94 -9.03
CA TYR A 15 10.70 -4.59 -8.80
C TYR A 15 9.51 -3.63 -8.77
N PHE A 16 9.38 -2.88 -7.67
CA PHE A 16 8.45 -1.77 -7.57
C PHE A 16 9.22 -0.55 -7.09
N GLU A 17 8.96 0.58 -7.74
CA GLU A 17 9.50 1.87 -7.32
C GLU A 17 8.59 2.39 -6.20
N ILE A 18 9.16 2.64 -5.02
CA ILE A 18 8.44 3.29 -3.92
C ILE A 18 8.48 4.78 -4.22
N ASP A 19 7.57 5.24 -5.06
CA ASP A 19 7.35 6.67 -5.27
C ASP A 19 6.14 7.09 -4.43
N GLU A 20 6.36 7.85 -3.35
CA GLU A 20 5.28 8.36 -2.50
C GLU A 20 4.37 9.38 -3.22
N THR A 21 4.64 9.72 -4.49
CA THR A 21 3.74 10.59 -5.26
C THR A 21 2.38 9.92 -5.52
N PRO A 22 1.27 10.55 -5.10
CA PRO A 22 -0.05 10.02 -5.36
C PRO A 22 -0.41 10.16 -6.85
N VAL A 23 -1.01 9.12 -7.42
CA VAL A 23 -1.58 9.16 -8.77
C VAL A 23 -2.95 9.81 -8.70
N VAL A 24 -3.13 10.91 -9.44
CA VAL A 24 -4.40 11.65 -9.49
C VAL A 24 -5.22 11.19 -10.70
N ILE A 25 -6.43 10.67 -10.46
CA ILE A 25 -7.35 10.22 -11.51
C ILE A 25 -8.68 10.95 -11.38
N LYS A 26 -9.23 11.44 -12.51
CA LYS A 26 -10.56 12.05 -12.54
C LYS A 26 -11.57 11.08 -13.14
N ILE A 27 -12.56 10.66 -12.35
CA ILE A 27 -13.64 9.76 -12.77
C ILE A 27 -14.98 10.43 -12.48
N GLY A 28 -15.83 10.58 -13.49
CA GLY A 28 -17.19 11.12 -13.32
C GLY A 28 -17.26 12.55 -12.76
N GLY A 29 -16.22 13.36 -12.93
CA GLY A 29 -16.15 14.73 -12.39
C GLY A 29 -15.49 14.83 -11.01
N THR A 30 -15.33 13.71 -10.31
CA THR A 30 -14.63 13.62 -9.02
C THR A 30 -13.15 13.32 -9.23
N THR A 31 -12.29 13.97 -8.46
CA THR A 31 -10.83 13.73 -8.45
C THR A 31 -10.49 12.76 -7.32
N TYR A 32 -9.77 11.70 -7.65
CA TYR A 32 -9.30 10.66 -6.74
C TYR A 32 -7.78 10.71 -6.66
N GLU A 33 -7.23 10.67 -5.45
CA GLU A 33 -5.82 10.34 -5.22
C GLU A 33 -5.71 8.87 -4.91
N ILE A 34 -4.87 8.17 -5.68
CA ILE A 34 -4.66 6.73 -5.58
C ILE A 34 -3.17 6.48 -5.39
N LEU A 35 -2.83 5.66 -4.39
CA LEU A 35 -1.49 5.12 -4.23
C LEU A 35 -1.49 3.72 -4.85
N THR A 36 -0.56 3.49 -5.79
CA THR A 36 -0.45 2.22 -6.53
C THR A 36 0.33 1.15 -5.77
N HIS A 37 1.02 1.55 -4.70
CA HIS A 37 1.80 0.70 -3.84
C HIS A 37 1.33 0.84 -2.39
N PHE A 38 1.66 -0.15 -1.55
CA PHE A 38 1.38 -0.08 -0.13
C PHE A 38 2.16 1.08 0.50
N SER A 39 1.45 2.08 1.01
CA SER A 39 2.04 3.23 1.70
C SER A 39 1.72 3.15 3.19
N THR A 40 2.74 3.15 4.03
CA THR A 40 2.61 3.22 5.50
C THR A 40 2.13 4.59 5.99
N LYS A 41 2.13 5.61 5.11
CA LYS A 41 1.61 6.97 5.36
C LYS A 41 0.31 7.26 4.60
N GLY A 42 -0.16 6.31 3.80
CA GLY A 42 -1.37 6.45 3.00
C GLY A 42 -2.62 6.53 3.86
N LYS A 43 -3.71 7.03 3.27
CA LYS A 43 -4.99 7.24 3.99
C LYS A 43 -5.63 5.95 4.50
N GLU A 44 -5.33 4.82 3.87
CA GLU A 44 -5.65 3.45 4.33
C GLU A 44 -5.10 2.47 3.27
N SER A 45 -4.68 1.28 3.68
CA SER A 45 -4.37 0.19 2.74
C SER A 45 -5.63 -0.65 2.44
N VAL A 46 -5.67 -1.34 1.30
CA VAL A 46 -6.76 -2.28 0.98
C VAL A 46 -6.92 -3.34 2.08
N LEU A 47 -5.82 -3.78 2.69
CA LEU A 47 -5.86 -4.74 3.79
C LEU A 47 -6.50 -4.13 5.05
N GLN A 48 -6.17 -2.88 5.36
CA GLN A 48 -6.76 -2.16 6.49
C GLN A 48 -8.26 -1.90 6.27
N GLN A 49 -8.67 -1.50 5.07
CA GLN A 49 -10.09 -1.34 4.72
C GLN A 49 -10.85 -2.66 4.83
N PHE A 50 -10.20 -3.77 4.43
CA PHE A 50 -10.78 -5.09 4.57
C PHE A 50 -10.89 -5.52 6.05
N GLU A 51 -9.87 -5.25 6.86
CA GLU A 51 -9.89 -5.50 8.31
C GLU A 51 -11.02 -4.71 8.98
N GLU A 52 -11.11 -3.41 8.71
CA GLU A 52 -12.17 -2.54 9.24
C GLU A 52 -13.56 -3.02 8.84
N LEU A 53 -13.73 -3.50 7.61
CA LEU A 53 -14.98 -4.09 7.13
C LEU A 53 -15.35 -5.37 7.89
N LEU A 54 -14.37 -6.26 8.15
CA LEU A 54 -14.61 -7.48 8.93
C LEU A 54 -15.04 -7.15 10.36
N LEU A 55 -14.43 -6.13 10.98
CA LEU A 55 -14.77 -5.64 12.31
C LEU A 55 -16.17 -5.03 12.36
N GLU A 56 -16.54 -4.21 11.37
CA GLU A 56 -17.88 -3.62 11.26
C GLU A 56 -18.97 -4.70 11.17
N LEU A 57 -18.70 -5.76 10.40
CA LEU A 57 -19.61 -6.89 10.20
C LEU A 57 -19.58 -7.92 11.35
N LYS A 58 -18.70 -7.75 12.35
CA LYS A 58 -18.49 -8.67 13.48
C LYS A 58 -18.15 -10.10 13.02
N LEU A 59 -17.34 -10.22 11.98
CA LEU A 59 -16.89 -11.50 11.44
C LEU A 59 -15.57 -11.98 12.08
N VAL A 60 -14.96 -11.15 12.91
CA VAL A 60 -13.75 -11.39 13.71
C VAL A 60 -13.96 -10.82 15.10
#